data_AF-A0A919PK33-F1
#
_entry.id   AF-A0A919PK33-F1
#
_cell.length_a   1.000
_cell.length_b   1.000
_cell.length_c   1.000
_cell.angle_alpha   90.00
_cell.angle_beta   90.00
_cell.angle_gamma   90.00
#
_symmetry.space_group_name_H-M   'P 1'
#
loop_
_entity.id
_entity.type
_entity.pdbx_description
1 polymer ?
#
loop_
_entity_poly.entity_id
_entity_poly.type
_entity_poly.pdbx_seq_one_letter_code
_entity_poly.pdbx_strand_id
1 'polypeptide(L)'
;MPLAITERSTGPARTAPIRRRDGVYRRITRTLAVVLIPAAWVAAPGRARHTACQWALAARFPAEDLGGLTGATRAAFEAARAEALWRDGELIGLTSGYRDPIEQARLFRQAVADEGSVAAATRRVLPPHASRHVAGTALDVRPSEGARWLERHGDRHSLYRTYDNEWWHFEYRPDGRPVRLPHSGLTLCSTPGLVAGTPGLVAGTPGLVAGTPGLIAGTPGLIAAGADRQ
;
A
#
# COMPACT_ATOMS: atom_id res chain seq x y z
N MET A 1 -9.72 -19.10 6.53
CA MET A 1 -8.24 -19.17 6.49
C MET A 1 -7.75 -18.10 5.52
N PRO A 2 -7.50 -16.84 5.94
CA PRO A 2 -6.93 -15.85 5.04
C PRO A 2 -5.43 -16.13 4.92
N LEU A 3 -4.98 -16.32 3.67
CA LEU A 3 -3.57 -16.42 3.30
C LEU A 3 -2.89 -15.09 3.63
N ALA A 4 -2.29 -15.00 4.81
CA ALA A 4 -1.20 -14.06 5.03
C ALA A 4 -0.06 -14.50 4.12
N ILE A 5 0.12 -13.81 2.99
CA ILE A 5 1.30 -13.98 2.14
C ILE A 5 2.47 -13.35 2.92
N THR A 6 2.99 -14.11 3.88
CA THR A 6 4.31 -13.91 4.45
C THR A 6 5.31 -14.48 3.45
N GLU A 7 5.51 -13.81 2.32
CA GLU A 7 6.72 -14.05 1.54
C GLU A 7 7.87 -13.36 2.26
N ARG A 8 8.68 -14.18 2.95
CA ARG A 8 9.99 -13.82 3.48
C ARG A 8 10.89 -13.52 2.28
N SER A 9 10.94 -12.27 1.82
CA SER A 9 11.78 -11.86 0.69
C SER A 9 12.69 -10.71 1.09
N THR A 10 13.80 -11.06 1.73
CA THR A 10 15.00 -10.22 1.80
C THR A 10 15.77 -10.39 0.48
N GLY A 11 15.46 -9.56 -0.51
CA GLY A 11 16.16 -9.50 -1.79
C GLY A 11 15.53 -8.49 -2.74
N PRO A 12 16.29 -7.86 -3.65
CA PRO A 12 15.73 -6.90 -4.60
C PRO A 12 14.61 -7.59 -5.40
N ALA A 13 13.49 -6.88 -5.58
CA ALA A 13 12.26 -7.37 -6.20
C ALA A 13 12.55 -8.14 -7.50
N ARG A 14 12.64 -9.46 -7.39
CA ARG A 14 12.78 -10.35 -8.54
C ARG A 14 11.46 -10.25 -9.31
N THR A 15 11.51 -9.51 -10.41
CA THR A 15 10.44 -9.50 -11.40
C THR A 15 10.17 -10.94 -11.80
N ALA A 16 9.04 -11.50 -11.37
CA ALA A 16 8.64 -12.83 -11.83
C ALA A 16 8.54 -12.78 -13.37
N PRO A 17 9.10 -13.78 -14.09
CA PRO A 17 9.03 -13.79 -15.54
C PRO A 17 7.56 -13.88 -15.99
N ILE A 18 7.19 -13.07 -16.98
CA ILE A 18 5.86 -13.09 -17.61
C ILE A 18 5.59 -14.52 -18.06
N ARG A 19 4.56 -15.16 -17.53
CA ARG A 19 4.21 -16.51 -17.97
C ARG A 19 3.49 -16.40 -19.30
N ARG A 20 3.74 -17.31 -20.25
CA ARG A 20 3.03 -17.34 -21.55
C ARG A 20 1.49 -17.29 -21.39
N ARG A 21 0.96 -17.86 -20.32
CA ARG A 21 -0.46 -17.84 -19.98
C ARG A 21 -0.99 -16.42 -19.74
N ASP A 22 -0.19 -15.52 -19.20
CA ASP A 22 -0.59 -14.15 -18.88
C ASP A 22 -0.91 -13.36 -20.17
N GLY A 23 -0.08 -13.53 -21.20
CA GLY A 23 -0.32 -12.94 -22.52
C GLY A 23 -1.54 -13.49 -23.25
N VAL A 24 -1.95 -14.73 -22.96
CA VAL A 24 -3.20 -15.32 -23.48
C VAL A 24 -4.40 -14.73 -22.76
N TYR A 25 -4.38 -14.70 -21.42
CA TYR A 25 -5.46 -14.09 -20.64
C TYR A 25 -5.67 -12.63 -21.00
N ARG A 26 -4.59 -11.88 -21.22
CA ARG A 26 -4.65 -10.49 -21.67
C ARG A 26 -5.44 -10.32 -22.97
N ARG A 27 -5.14 -11.18 -23.97
CA ARG A 27 -5.84 -11.17 -25.26
C ARG A 27 -7.30 -11.60 -25.13
N ILE A 28 -7.58 -12.64 -24.36
CA ILE A 28 -8.95 -13.14 -24.14
C ILE A 28 -9.79 -12.07 -23.45
N THR A 29 -9.32 -11.50 -22.33
CA THR A 29 -10.05 -10.48 -21.57
C THR A 29 -10.29 -9.22 -22.40
N ARG A 30 -9.29 -8.76 -23.17
CA ARG A 30 -9.48 -7.61 -24.07
C ARG A 30 -10.49 -7.89 -25.18
N THR A 31 -10.46 -9.09 -25.77
CA THR A 31 -11.42 -9.49 -26.81
C THR A 31 -12.83 -9.56 -26.22
N LEU A 32 -12.98 -10.16 -25.04
CA LEU A 32 -14.25 -10.19 -24.32
C LEU A 32 -14.76 -8.77 -24.04
N ALA A 33 -13.91 -7.85 -23.58
CA ALA A 33 -14.29 -6.46 -23.36
C ALA A 33 -14.81 -5.79 -24.63
N VAL A 34 -14.19 -6.03 -25.79
CA VAL A 34 -14.65 -5.51 -27.09
C VAL A 34 -16.01 -6.11 -27.47
N VAL A 35 -16.16 -7.43 -27.37
CA VAL A 35 -17.41 -8.14 -27.69
C VAL A 35 -18.57 -7.69 -26.81
N LEU A 36 -18.32 -7.31 -25.56
CA LEU A 36 -19.33 -6.85 -24.63
C LEU A 36 -19.76 -5.38 -24.84
N ILE A 37 -19.08 -4.60 -25.70
CA ILE A 37 -19.41 -3.17 -25.92
C ILE A 37 -20.87 -2.95 -26.34
N PRO A 38 -21.46 -3.70 -27.31
CA PRO A 38 -22.85 -3.47 -27.72
C PRO A 38 -23.85 -3.69 -26.58
N ALA A 39 -23.68 -4.78 -25.82
CA ALA A 39 -24.52 -5.05 -24.65
C ALA A 39 -24.34 -3.97 -23.56
N ALA A 40 -23.10 -3.54 -23.32
CA ALA A 40 -22.79 -2.48 -22.37
C ALA A 40 -23.34 -1.10 -22.80
N TRP A 41 -23.46 -0.85 -24.10
CA TRP A 41 -24.08 0.37 -24.63
C TRP A 41 -25.58 0.42 -24.32
N VAL A 42 -26.28 -0.71 -24.46
CA VAL A 42 -27.70 -0.83 -24.08
C VAL A 42 -27.86 -0.67 -22.56
N ALA A 43 -27.02 -1.33 -21.76
CA ALA A 43 -27.13 -1.32 -20.31
C ALA A 43 -26.69 0.02 -19.67
N ALA A 44 -25.73 0.72 -20.25
CA ALA A 44 -25.18 1.96 -19.72
C ALA A 44 -24.74 2.91 -20.86
N PRO A 45 -25.70 3.62 -21.49
CA PRO A 45 -25.40 4.60 -22.52
C PRO A 45 -24.40 5.65 -22.03
N GLY A 46 -23.43 6.02 -22.87
CA GLY A 46 -22.35 6.95 -22.51
C GLY A 46 -21.21 6.36 -21.67
N ARG A 47 -21.37 5.15 -21.10
CA ARG A 47 -20.32 4.46 -20.32
C ARG A 47 -20.01 3.05 -20.83
N ALA A 48 -20.43 2.71 -22.05
CA ALA A 48 -20.30 1.37 -22.64
C ALA A 48 -18.89 0.77 -22.50
N ARG A 49 -17.83 1.54 -22.84
CA ARG A 49 -16.44 1.06 -22.75
C ARG A 49 -16.00 0.81 -21.31
N HIS A 50 -16.44 1.66 -20.37
CA HIS A 50 -16.18 1.46 -18.94
C HIS A 50 -16.84 0.18 -18.48
N THR A 51 -18.16 0.07 -18.68
CA THR A 51 -18.98 -1.07 -18.26
C THR A 51 -18.49 -2.40 -18.86
N ALA A 52 -18.19 -2.43 -20.17
CA ALA A 52 -17.68 -3.63 -20.83
C ALA A 52 -16.31 -4.07 -20.27
N CYS A 53 -15.44 -3.10 -19.95
CA CYS A 53 -14.18 -3.38 -19.26
C CYS A 53 -14.42 -3.98 -17.86
N GLN A 54 -15.34 -3.39 -17.07
CA GLN A 54 -15.66 -3.91 -15.73
C GLN A 54 -16.18 -5.35 -15.80
N TRP A 55 -17.08 -5.66 -16.75
CA TRP A 55 -17.60 -7.01 -16.94
C TRP A 55 -16.54 -8.02 -17.37
N ALA A 56 -15.66 -7.65 -18.31
CA ALA A 56 -14.59 -8.53 -18.74
C ALA A 56 -13.57 -8.81 -17.63
N LEU A 57 -13.25 -7.80 -16.81
CA LEU A 57 -12.37 -7.96 -15.64
C LEU A 57 -13.03 -8.79 -14.55
N ALA A 58 -14.33 -8.63 -14.29
CA ALA A 58 -15.07 -9.48 -13.36
C ALA A 58 -15.05 -10.97 -13.80
N ALA A 59 -15.21 -11.24 -15.10
CA ALA A 59 -15.06 -12.59 -15.64
C ALA A 59 -13.63 -13.14 -15.49
N ARG A 60 -12.62 -12.27 -15.60
CA ARG A 60 -11.20 -12.65 -15.42
C ARG A 60 -10.82 -12.87 -13.96
N PHE A 61 -11.42 -12.12 -13.04
CA PHE A 61 -11.13 -12.11 -11.62
C PHE A 61 -12.41 -12.36 -10.80
N PRO A 62 -13.02 -13.55 -10.88
CA PRO A 62 -14.34 -13.80 -10.30
C PRO A 62 -14.38 -13.76 -8.76
N ALA A 63 -13.22 -13.92 -8.10
CA ALA A 63 -13.08 -13.81 -6.65
C ALA A 63 -12.68 -12.39 -6.19
N GLU A 64 -12.64 -11.42 -7.10
CA GLU A 64 -12.41 -10.01 -6.74
C GLU A 64 -13.62 -9.44 -5.99
N ASP A 65 -13.35 -8.73 -4.90
CA ASP A 65 -14.36 -7.94 -4.20
C ASP A 65 -13.90 -6.48 -4.06
N LEU A 66 -14.77 -5.57 -4.51
CA LEU A 66 -14.59 -4.13 -4.40
C LEU A 66 -15.53 -3.52 -3.33
N GLY A 67 -16.32 -4.35 -2.64
CA GLY A 67 -17.19 -3.96 -1.54
C GLY A 67 -16.43 -3.24 -0.44
N GLY A 68 -17.08 -2.29 0.23
CA GLY A 68 -16.49 -1.51 1.32
C GLY A 68 -15.44 -0.46 0.92
N LEU A 69 -14.95 -0.44 -0.32
CA LEU A 69 -14.17 0.69 -0.83
C LEU A 69 -15.00 1.97 -0.80
N THR A 70 -14.38 3.11 -0.50
CA THR A 70 -15.05 4.40 -0.65
C THR A 70 -15.44 4.62 -2.11
N GLY A 71 -16.52 5.37 -2.36
CA GLY A 71 -16.97 5.66 -3.73
C GLY A 71 -15.88 6.26 -4.60
N ALA A 72 -15.07 7.17 -4.04
CA ALA A 72 -13.93 7.79 -4.74
C ALA A 72 -12.81 6.78 -5.06
N THR A 73 -12.44 5.92 -4.10
CA THR A 73 -11.42 4.88 -4.32
C THR A 73 -11.85 3.89 -5.40
N ARG A 74 -13.11 3.42 -5.34
CA ARG A 74 -13.67 2.55 -6.36
C ARG A 74 -13.65 3.22 -7.74
N ALA A 75 -14.12 4.46 -7.84
CA ALA A 75 -14.15 5.18 -9.10
C ALA A 75 -12.75 5.36 -9.70
N ALA A 76 -11.77 5.75 -8.87
CA ALA A 76 -10.37 5.87 -9.28
C ALA A 76 -9.79 4.53 -9.77
N PHE A 77 -10.03 3.44 -9.04
CA PHE A 77 -9.55 2.11 -9.41
C PHE A 77 -10.20 1.61 -10.71
N GLU A 78 -11.51 1.77 -10.85
CA GLU A 78 -12.25 1.38 -12.05
C GLU A 78 -11.83 2.19 -13.28
N ALA A 79 -11.53 3.48 -13.12
CA ALA A 79 -11.00 4.34 -14.17
C ALA A 79 -9.59 3.92 -14.58
N ALA A 80 -8.70 3.67 -13.62
CA ALA A 80 -7.34 3.23 -13.88
C ALA A 80 -7.29 1.90 -14.64
N ARG A 81 -8.09 0.90 -14.21
CA ARG A 81 -8.14 -0.40 -14.90
C ARG A 81 -8.79 -0.34 -16.28
N ALA A 82 -9.72 0.59 -16.49
CA ALA A 82 -10.27 0.86 -17.82
C ALA A 82 -9.23 1.51 -18.74
N GLU A 83 -8.48 2.51 -18.26
CA GLU A 83 -7.39 3.12 -19.03
C GLU A 83 -6.34 2.06 -19.41
N ALA A 84 -5.88 1.28 -18.44
CA ALA A 84 -4.89 0.22 -18.63
C ALA A 84 -5.33 -0.79 -19.70
N LEU A 85 -6.57 -1.28 -19.63
CA LEU A 85 -7.10 -2.26 -20.57
C LEU A 85 -7.24 -1.68 -21.98
N TRP A 86 -7.75 -0.46 -22.11
CA TRP A 86 -8.06 0.10 -23.43
C TRP A 86 -6.84 0.66 -24.15
N ARG A 87 -5.93 1.31 -23.42
CA ARG A 87 -4.74 1.95 -24.00
C ARG A 87 -3.61 0.94 -24.18
N ASP A 88 -3.31 0.18 -23.12
CA ASP A 88 -2.10 -0.65 -23.07
C ASP A 88 -2.40 -2.15 -23.12
N GLY A 89 -3.69 -2.51 -23.04
CA GLY A 89 -4.12 -3.90 -22.94
C GLY A 89 -3.81 -4.53 -21.60
N GLU A 90 -3.37 -3.78 -20.59
CA GLU A 90 -2.94 -4.32 -19.30
C GLU A 90 -4.13 -4.65 -18.40
N LEU A 91 -4.03 -5.74 -17.63
CA LEU A 91 -5.09 -6.17 -16.75
C LEU A 91 -4.76 -5.76 -15.32
N ILE A 92 -5.73 -5.13 -14.65
CA ILE A 92 -5.62 -4.76 -13.25
C ILE A 92 -6.82 -5.37 -12.53
N GLY A 93 -6.52 -6.19 -11.53
CA GLY A 93 -7.47 -6.78 -10.61
C GLY A 93 -7.03 -6.58 -9.16
N LEU A 94 -7.92 -6.93 -8.24
CA LEU A 94 -7.73 -6.77 -6.81
C LEU A 94 -7.65 -8.13 -6.12
N THR A 95 -6.70 -8.23 -5.20
CA THR A 95 -6.54 -9.36 -4.27
C THR A 95 -7.28 -9.06 -2.96
N SER A 96 -7.12 -7.85 -2.44
CA SER A 96 -7.80 -7.38 -1.22
C SER A 96 -8.07 -5.88 -1.32
N GLY A 97 -9.28 -5.47 -0.95
CA GLY A 97 -9.74 -4.09 -0.89
C GLY A 97 -10.06 -3.69 0.55
N TYR A 98 -11.32 -3.35 0.83
CA TYR A 98 -11.75 -3.08 2.20
C TYR A 98 -11.53 -4.29 3.12
N ARG A 99 -11.21 -4.01 4.39
CA ARG A 99 -11.15 -5.02 5.45
C ARG A 99 -11.97 -4.59 6.65
N ASP A 100 -12.74 -5.52 7.19
CA ASP A 100 -13.51 -5.28 8.40
C ASP A 100 -12.59 -4.93 9.60
N PRO A 101 -12.94 -3.93 10.43
CA PRO A 101 -12.13 -3.54 11.59
C PRO A 101 -11.88 -4.69 12.58
N ILE A 102 -12.84 -5.59 12.80
CA ILE A 102 -12.73 -6.72 13.73
C ILE A 102 -11.74 -7.74 13.16
N GLU A 103 -11.82 -8.01 11.86
CA GLU A 103 -10.84 -8.86 11.18
C GLU A 103 -9.43 -8.27 11.28
N GLN A 104 -9.28 -6.97 10.99
CA GLN A 104 -7.99 -6.28 11.11
C GLN A 104 -7.46 -6.35 12.54
N ALA A 105 -8.31 -6.20 13.55
CA ALA A 105 -7.91 -6.30 14.97
C ALA A 105 -7.42 -7.71 15.32
N ARG A 106 -8.05 -8.75 14.76
CA ARG A 106 -7.60 -10.14 14.94
C ARG A 106 -6.24 -10.37 14.29
N LEU A 107 -6.03 -9.91 13.05
CA LEU A 107 -4.74 -10.02 12.36
C LEU A 107 -3.64 -9.28 13.11
N PHE A 108 -3.93 -8.07 13.62
CA PHE A 108 -2.98 -7.29 14.38
C PHE A 108 -2.57 -7.97 15.68
N ARG A 109 -3.54 -8.47 16.47
CA ARG A 109 -3.24 -9.22 17.70
C ARG A 109 -2.41 -10.46 17.43
N GLN A 110 -2.69 -11.18 16.35
CA GLN A 110 -1.89 -12.33 15.93
C GLN A 110 -0.45 -11.92 15.59
N ALA A 111 -0.28 -10.87 14.79
CA ALA A 111 1.06 -10.36 14.45
C ALA A 111 1.85 -9.92 15.69
N VAL A 112 1.21 -9.31 16.69
CA VAL A 112 1.86 -8.96 17.97
C VAL A 112 2.30 -10.20 18.74
N ALA A 113 1.48 -11.26 18.76
CA ALA A 113 1.85 -12.51 19.40
C ALA A 113 3.04 -13.19 18.69
N ASP A 114 3.06 -13.17 17.36
CA ASP A 114 4.10 -13.80 16.55
C ASP A 114 5.44 -13.02 16.59
N GLU A 115 5.39 -11.69 16.57
CA GLU A 115 6.58 -10.82 16.48
C GLU A 115 7.07 -10.33 17.86
N GLY A 116 6.34 -10.63 18.93
CA GLY A 116 6.70 -10.32 20.32
C GLY A 116 6.62 -8.84 20.73
N SER A 117 6.29 -7.93 19.80
CA SER A 117 6.07 -6.51 20.12
C SER A 117 5.17 -5.81 19.10
N VAL A 118 4.51 -4.74 19.54
CA VAL A 118 3.72 -3.85 18.65
C VAL A 118 4.60 -3.21 17.58
N ALA A 119 5.82 -2.79 17.94
CA ALA A 119 6.74 -2.14 17.01
C ALA A 119 7.21 -3.08 15.89
N ALA A 120 7.43 -4.37 16.19
CA ALA A 120 7.76 -5.36 15.17
C ALA A 120 6.53 -5.73 14.31
N ALA A 121 5.37 -5.95 14.94
CA ALA A 121 4.13 -6.29 14.25
C ALA A 121 3.68 -5.22 13.25
N THR A 122 3.79 -3.94 13.61
CA THR A 122 3.38 -2.81 12.76
C THR A 122 4.17 -2.70 11.47
N ARG A 123 5.36 -3.32 11.36
CA ARG A 123 6.10 -3.40 10.09
C ARG A 123 5.36 -4.17 8.99
N ARG A 124 4.34 -4.96 9.37
CA ARG A 124 3.64 -5.89 8.47
C ARG A 124 2.13 -5.77 8.58
N VAL A 125 1.60 -5.49 9.77
CA VAL A 125 0.16 -5.40 10.03
C VAL A 125 -0.12 -4.19 10.91
N LEU A 126 -0.93 -3.25 10.39
CA LEU A 126 -1.34 -2.07 11.14
C LEU A 126 -2.54 -2.37 12.07
N PRO A 127 -2.69 -1.64 13.19
CA PRO A 127 -3.91 -1.68 13.98
C PRO A 127 -5.10 -1.11 13.17
N PRO A 128 -6.36 -1.43 13.55
CA PRO A 128 -7.55 -1.05 12.78
C PRO A 128 -7.64 0.43 12.42
N HIS A 129 -7.39 1.33 13.38
CA HIS A 129 -7.50 2.78 13.19
C HIS A 129 -6.46 3.35 12.23
N ALA A 130 -5.35 2.63 11.97
CA ALA A 130 -4.28 3.05 11.06
C ALA A 130 -4.35 2.33 9.70
N SER A 131 -5.18 1.29 9.56
CA SER A 131 -5.24 0.50 8.33
C SER A 131 -6.03 1.20 7.23
N ARG A 132 -5.38 1.49 6.10
CA ARG A 132 -6.04 2.08 4.93
C ARG A 132 -7.01 1.12 4.23
N HIS A 133 -6.87 -0.18 4.45
CA HIS A 133 -7.88 -1.18 4.07
C HIS A 133 -9.16 -1.00 4.89
N VAL A 134 -9.05 -0.76 6.19
CA VAL A 134 -10.23 -0.46 7.04
C VAL A 134 -10.87 0.86 6.64
N ALA A 135 -10.07 1.86 6.27
CA ALA A 135 -10.59 3.12 5.75
C ALA A 135 -11.22 3.01 4.33
N GLY A 136 -11.17 1.84 3.68
CA GLY A 136 -11.71 1.65 2.32
C GLY A 136 -10.95 2.41 1.24
N THR A 137 -9.67 2.73 1.49
CA THR A 137 -8.83 3.58 0.60
C THR A 137 -7.54 2.88 0.16
N ALA A 138 -7.37 1.60 0.47
CA ALA A 138 -6.24 0.78 0.02
C ALA A 138 -6.67 -0.35 -0.90
N LEU A 139 -5.73 -0.76 -1.75
CA LEU A 139 -5.90 -1.72 -2.83
C LEU A 139 -4.65 -2.60 -2.92
N ASP A 140 -4.80 -3.91 -2.69
CA ASP A 140 -3.74 -4.90 -2.95
C ASP A 140 -3.91 -5.45 -4.36
N VAL A 141 -3.14 -4.91 -5.31
CA VAL A 141 -3.31 -5.07 -6.76
C VAL A 141 -2.63 -6.35 -7.28
N ARG A 142 -3.27 -6.96 -8.27
CA ARG A 142 -2.76 -8.08 -9.06
C ARG A 142 -3.11 -7.93 -10.55
N PRO A 143 -2.45 -8.66 -11.46
CA PRO A 143 -1.17 -9.32 -11.26
C PRO A 143 -0.03 -8.30 -11.11
N SER A 144 1.21 -8.77 -11.02
CA SER A 144 2.39 -7.90 -10.85
C SER A 144 2.56 -6.88 -11.98
N GLU A 145 2.11 -7.22 -13.17
CA GLU A 145 2.11 -6.37 -14.36
C GLU A 145 1.11 -5.22 -14.22
N GLY A 146 -0.08 -5.50 -13.68
CA GLY A 146 -1.08 -4.50 -13.34
C GLY A 146 -0.61 -3.54 -12.25
N ALA A 147 0.02 -4.06 -11.20
CA ALA A 147 0.67 -3.24 -10.18
C ALA A 147 1.78 -2.36 -10.78
N ARG A 148 2.62 -2.92 -11.66
CA ARG A 148 3.67 -2.16 -12.36
C ARG A 148 3.10 -1.08 -13.29
N TRP A 149 1.92 -1.30 -13.86
CA TRP A 149 1.23 -0.28 -14.65
C TRP A 149 0.75 0.87 -13.76
N LEU A 150 0.13 0.57 -12.61
CA LEU A 150 -0.29 1.60 -11.64
C LEU A 150 0.89 2.37 -11.05
N GLU A 151 2.02 1.72 -10.83
CA GLU A 151 3.24 2.40 -10.38
C GLU A 151 3.65 3.53 -11.33
N ARG A 152 3.45 3.34 -12.64
CA ARG A 152 3.85 4.31 -13.69
C ARG A 152 2.78 5.35 -14.03
N HIS A 153 1.51 5.04 -13.83
CA HIS A 153 0.39 5.86 -14.34
C HIS A 153 -0.67 6.21 -13.28
N GLY A 154 -0.51 5.69 -12.05
CA GLY A 154 -1.51 5.82 -10.99
C GLY A 154 -1.69 7.25 -10.48
N ASP A 155 -0.73 8.13 -10.72
CA ASP A 155 -0.81 9.57 -10.38
C ASP A 155 -2.03 10.24 -11.01
N ARG A 156 -2.38 9.87 -12.26
CA ARG A 156 -3.57 10.39 -12.95
C ARG A 156 -4.89 10.02 -12.27
N HIS A 157 -4.86 8.99 -11.44
CA HIS A 157 -6.00 8.45 -10.71
C HIS A 157 -5.87 8.64 -9.20
N SER A 158 -4.85 9.38 -8.75
CA SER A 158 -4.51 9.54 -7.33
C SER A 158 -4.30 8.22 -6.59
N LEU A 159 -3.79 7.20 -7.29
CA LEU A 159 -3.47 5.88 -6.77
C LEU A 159 -1.95 5.73 -6.69
N TYR A 160 -1.43 5.57 -5.48
CA TYR A 160 0.01 5.55 -5.25
C TYR A 160 0.43 4.34 -4.44
N ARG A 161 1.54 3.73 -4.84
CA ARG A 161 2.20 2.73 -4.02
C ARG A 161 2.92 3.39 -2.85
N THR A 162 2.54 2.99 -1.64
CA THR A 162 2.99 3.60 -0.38
C THR A 162 4.23 2.92 0.22
N TYR A 163 4.42 1.61 0.02
CA TYR A 163 5.50 0.85 0.67
C TYR A 163 6.50 0.18 -0.31
N ASP A 164 7.79 0.29 -0.04
CA ASP A 164 8.89 -0.30 -0.83
C ASP A 164 8.90 -1.84 -0.78
N ASN A 165 8.50 -2.43 0.34
CA ASN A 165 8.41 -3.87 0.51
C ASN A 165 7.10 -4.48 -0.03
N GLU A 166 6.08 -3.67 -0.33
CA GLU A 166 4.77 -4.14 -0.79
C GLU A 166 4.48 -3.62 -2.20
N TRP A 167 4.98 -4.34 -3.22
CA TRP A 167 4.81 -3.94 -4.63
C TRP A 167 3.36 -3.95 -5.11
N TRP A 168 2.49 -4.67 -4.40
CA TRP A 168 1.08 -4.80 -4.68
C TRP A 168 0.23 -3.73 -3.99
N HIS A 169 0.73 -3.03 -2.97
CA HIS A 169 -0.10 -2.17 -2.12
C HIS A 169 -0.19 -0.73 -2.65
N PHE A 170 -1.39 -0.29 -2.98
CA PHE A 170 -1.69 1.06 -3.45
C PHE A 170 -2.75 1.72 -2.56
N GLU A 171 -2.65 3.03 -2.41
CA GLU A 171 -3.61 3.83 -1.67
C GLU A 171 -4.16 4.97 -2.53
N TYR A 172 -5.45 5.24 -2.38
CA TYR A 172 -6.08 6.45 -2.92
C TYR A 172 -5.73 7.66 -2.04
N ARG A 173 -5.04 8.64 -2.64
CA ARG A 173 -4.54 9.87 -2.00
C ARG A 173 -4.86 11.08 -2.88
N PRO A 174 -6.07 11.65 -2.80
CA PRO A 174 -6.46 12.80 -3.63
C PRO A 174 -5.63 14.06 -3.31
N ASP A 175 -5.08 14.14 -2.10
CA ASP A 175 -4.28 15.28 -1.62
C ASP A 175 -2.85 15.32 -2.18
N GLY A 176 -2.45 14.30 -2.95
CA GLY A 176 -1.15 14.23 -3.62
C GLY A 176 -0.37 12.95 -3.33
N ARG A 177 0.74 12.79 -4.05
CA ARG A 177 1.63 11.63 -3.92
C ARG A 177 2.28 11.62 -2.51
N PRO A 178 2.05 10.57 -1.70
CA PRO A 178 2.74 10.44 -0.42
C PRO A 178 4.22 10.10 -0.65
N VAL A 179 5.06 10.42 0.34
CA VAL A 179 6.43 9.90 0.40
C VAL A 179 6.36 8.39 0.55
N ARG A 180 7.14 7.65 -0.25
CA ARG A 180 7.23 6.20 -0.14
C ARG A 180 7.99 5.81 1.13
N LEU A 181 7.48 4.80 1.81
CA LEU A 181 8.02 4.31 3.07
C LEU A 181 8.64 2.91 2.86
N PRO A 182 9.66 2.54 3.62
CA PRO A 182 10.21 1.18 3.56
C PRO A 182 9.19 0.07 3.85
N HIS A 183 8.28 0.32 4.80
CA HIS A 183 7.21 -0.59 5.24
C HIS A 183 6.12 0.14 6.03
N SER A 184 5.01 -0.55 6.33
CA SER A 184 3.81 0.00 6.99
C SER A 184 4.02 0.55 8.41
N GLY A 185 4.98 0.02 9.16
CA GLY A 185 5.25 0.44 10.54
C GLY A 185 5.96 1.79 10.72
N LEU A 186 6.25 2.52 9.64
CA LEU A 186 6.88 3.84 9.71
C LEU A 186 5.85 4.92 9.39
N THR A 187 5.79 5.95 10.23
CA THR A 187 5.09 7.20 9.92
C THR A 187 6.15 8.29 9.87
N LEU A 188 6.14 9.12 8.84
CA LEU A 188 6.94 10.34 8.86
C LEU A 188 6.30 11.28 9.87
N CYS A 189 7.03 11.62 10.94
CA CYS A 189 6.68 12.81 11.70
C CYS A 189 6.72 13.99 10.73
N SER A 190 5.72 14.88 10.78
CA SER A 190 5.61 16.07 9.93
C SER A 190 6.73 17.10 10.13
N THR A 191 7.83 16.73 10.79
CA THR A 191 9.05 17.50 10.91
C THR A 191 9.95 17.15 9.71
N PRO A 192 10.28 18.10 8.81
CA PRO A 192 11.22 17.83 7.73
C PRO A 192 12.54 17.29 8.29
N GLY A 193 12.88 16.04 7.94
CA GLY A 193 14.16 15.42 8.28
C GLY A 193 14.17 14.36 9.39
N LEU A 194 13.04 14.04 10.04
CA LEU A 194 13.01 12.99 11.07
C LEU A 194 12.12 11.81 10.65
N VAL A 195 12.75 10.74 10.17
CA VAL A 195 12.10 9.42 10.10
C VAL A 195 12.07 8.87 11.53
N ALA A 196 10.89 8.82 12.15
CA ALA A 196 10.73 8.24 13.48
C ALA A 196 10.91 6.71 13.40
N GLY A 197 12.14 6.26 13.61
CA GLY A 197 12.53 4.84 13.67
C GLY A 197 13.02 4.39 15.04
N THR A 198 13.00 5.25 16.06
CA THR A 198 13.54 4.95 17.39
C THR A 198 12.44 4.67 18.42
N PRO A 199 12.46 3.52 19.13
CA PRO A 199 11.54 3.26 20.23
C PRO A 199 11.89 4.17 21.41
N GLY A 200 10.89 4.89 21.94
CA GLY A 200 11.02 5.60 23.22
C GLY A 200 10.59 7.07 23.25
N LEU A 201 10.29 7.70 22.10
CA LEU A 201 9.82 9.09 22.13
C LEU A 201 8.31 9.15 22.45
N VAL A 202 8.00 9.08 23.73
CA VAL A 202 6.70 9.52 24.24
C VAL A 202 6.66 11.03 24.05
N ALA A 203 5.87 11.50 23.06
CA ALA A 203 5.50 12.90 22.95
C ALA A 203 4.60 13.25 24.13
N GLY A 204 5.22 13.58 25.27
CA GLY A 204 4.52 13.88 26.51
C GLY A 204 5.35 14.80 27.36
N THR A 205 5.37 16.09 27.03
CA THR A 205 5.47 17.21 27.99
C THR A 205 5.41 18.55 27.23
N PRO A 206 4.50 19.48 27.57
CA PRO A 206 4.61 20.86 27.12
C PRO A 206 5.69 21.55 27.96
N GLY A 207 6.84 21.90 27.37
CA GLY A 207 7.87 22.67 28.07
C GLY A 207 9.31 22.64 27.56
N LEU A 208 9.62 22.05 26.40
CA LEU A 208 11.02 22.05 25.92
C LEU A 208 11.34 23.35 25.15
N VAL A 209 11.98 24.29 25.84
CA VAL A 209 12.66 25.44 25.24
C VAL A 209 13.91 24.93 24.52
N ALA A 210 13.93 25.01 23.18
CA ALA A 210 15.09 24.69 22.37
C ALA A 210 16.14 25.81 22.48
N GLY A 211 17.23 25.54 23.21
CA GLY A 211 18.47 26.30 23.10
C GLY A 211 19.22 25.91 21.82
N THR A 212 19.72 26.92 21.12
CA THR A 212 20.44 26.88 19.83
C THR A 212 21.81 26.15 19.90
N PRO A 213 22.40 25.78 18.74
CA PRO A 213 23.34 24.66 18.61
C PRO A 213 24.81 25.02 18.76
N GLY A 214 25.57 24.10 19.32
CA GLY A 214 27.03 24.11 19.26
C GLY A 214 27.65 23.28 20.38
N LEU A 215 27.88 21.98 20.14
CA LEU A 215 28.89 21.29 20.92
C LEU A 215 29.56 20.17 20.12
N ILE A 216 30.86 20.33 20.01
CA ILE A 216 31.84 19.53 19.30
C ILE A 216 32.10 18.27 20.13
N ALA A 217 32.16 17.12 19.46
CA ALA A 217 32.53 15.85 20.06
C ALA A 217 34.01 15.85 20.50
N GLY A 218 34.28 15.37 21.71
CA GLY A 218 35.62 15.07 22.21
C GLY A 218 35.55 14.04 23.34
N THR A 219 35.95 12.81 23.04
CA THR A 219 36.03 11.63 23.94
C THR A 219 37.33 11.65 24.77
N PRO A 220 37.57 10.71 25.72
CA PRO A 220 37.75 10.99 27.14
C PRO A 220 39.22 10.90 27.64
N GLY A 221 39.52 11.58 28.74
CA GLY A 221 40.79 11.49 29.47
C GLY A 221 40.57 11.08 30.93
N LEU A 222 41.06 9.89 31.26
CA LEU A 222 41.05 9.25 32.57
C LEU A 222 42.33 9.64 33.34
N ILE A 223 42.23 10.31 34.49
CA ILE A 223 43.28 10.32 35.52
C ILE A 223 42.62 10.33 36.91
N ALA A 224 43.10 9.41 37.74
CA ALA A 224 42.69 9.14 39.11
C ALA A 224 43.48 9.95 40.15
N ALA A 225 42.99 9.84 41.40
CA ALA A 225 43.70 9.97 42.68
C ALA A 225 43.80 11.36 43.33
N GLY A 226 43.50 11.37 44.64
CA GLY A 226 43.89 12.44 45.57
C GLY A 226 42.91 12.69 46.70
N ALA A 227 42.93 11.83 47.72
CA ALA A 227 42.41 12.14 49.05
C ALA A 227 43.24 13.26 49.71
N ASP A 228 42.64 14.18 50.46
CA ASP A 228 42.64 14.19 51.94
C ASP A 228 42.13 15.56 52.50
N ARG A 229 41.31 15.46 53.56
CA ARG A 229 41.03 16.37 54.69
C ARG A 229 41.06 17.91 54.57
N GLN A 230 39.98 18.55 55.06
CA GLN A 230 39.80 18.85 56.49
C GLN A 230 38.35 18.60 56.92
#